data_AF-A0A238WFR3-F1
#
_entry.id   AF-A0A238WFR3-F1
#
_cell.length_a   1.000
_cell.length_b   1.000
_cell.length_c   1.000
_cell.angle_alpha   90.00
_cell.angle_beta   90.00
_cell.angle_gamma   90.00
#
_symmetry.space_group_name_H-M   'P 1'
#
loop_
_entity.id
_entity.type
_entity.pdbx_description
1 polymer ?
#
loop_
_entity_poly.entity_id
_entity_poly.type
_entity_poly.pdbx_seq_one_letter_code
_entity_poly.pdbx_strand_id
1 'polypeptide(L)'
;MKKAFLILILLYNCLVSAQSQVAPNSVVTPPEKVLFTFQKEYPGKVAVWALKYVGDDDDEIRYEGKFKTNENTESLAVYDNLGVLKAFETQIPLSKLPQKAQSYLKKNYPANAIREVAVVVDDKNKTTYEVGVEKDSKFYDVVFDKNGGFDVIVQKD
;
A
#
# COMPACT_ATOMS: atom_id res chain seq x y z
N MET A 1 4.10 46.18 55.38
CA MET A 1 4.63 44.91 54.83
C MET A 1 3.69 44.46 53.72
N LYS A 2 4.07 44.66 52.45
CA LYS A 2 4.33 43.59 51.46
C LYS A 2 3.17 42.56 51.46
N LYS A 3 2.39 42.37 50.39
CA LYS A 3 2.84 42.13 49.01
C LYS A 3 1.76 42.53 48.00
N ALA A 4 2.23 43.13 46.92
CA ALA A 4 1.47 43.50 45.74
C ALA A 4 1.10 42.27 44.89
N PHE A 5 0.00 42.44 44.15
CA PHE A 5 -0.38 41.86 42.86
C PHE A 5 0.52 40.77 42.26
N LEU A 6 -0.10 39.66 41.85
CA LEU A 6 0.08 39.14 40.48
C LEU A 6 -1.06 38.17 40.14
N ILE A 7 -2.00 38.64 39.32
CA ILE A 7 -2.91 37.80 38.54
C ILE A 7 -2.09 37.34 37.33
N LEU A 8 -1.86 36.03 37.20
CA LEU A 8 -1.25 35.44 36.01
C LEU A 8 -2.31 34.60 35.29
N ILE A 9 -3.04 35.26 34.39
CA ILE A 9 -3.85 34.60 33.36
C ILE A 9 -2.86 34.18 32.28
N LEU A 10 -2.61 32.87 32.16
CA LEU A 10 -1.88 32.31 31.03
C LEU A 10 -2.88 31.51 30.18
N LEU A 11 -3.54 32.22 29.27
CA LEU A 11 -4.20 31.64 28.11
C LEU A 11 -3.11 31.10 27.19
N TYR A 12 -2.91 29.78 27.15
CA TYR A 12 -2.22 29.14 26.04
C TYR A 12 -3.24 28.30 25.26
N ASN A 13 -3.88 28.98 24.30
CA ASN A 13 -4.42 28.33 23.13
C ASN A 13 -3.23 27.72 22.37
N CYS A 14 -3.06 26.41 22.46
CA CYS A 14 -2.41 25.66 21.40
C CYS A 14 -3.37 24.56 20.97
N LEU A 15 -4.42 24.99 20.26
CA LEU A 15 -5.05 24.16 19.24
C LEU A 15 -3.99 23.97 18.15
N VAL A 16 -3.15 22.95 18.28
CA VAL A 16 -2.55 22.33 17.11
C VAL A 16 -3.49 21.18 16.77
N SER A 17 -4.51 21.51 15.98
CA SER A 17 -5.14 20.50 15.15
C SER A 17 -4.01 19.90 14.34
N ALA A 18 -3.63 18.66 14.64
CA ALA A 18 -2.76 17.88 13.79
C ALA A 18 -3.47 17.72 12.44
N GLN A 19 -3.25 18.65 11.53
CA GLN A 19 -3.53 18.42 10.12
C GLN A 19 -2.51 17.40 9.66
N SER A 20 -2.83 16.12 9.85
CA SER A 20 -2.18 15.00 9.19
C SER A 20 -2.60 14.97 7.72
N GLN A 21 -2.34 16.07 6.99
CA GLN A 21 -2.32 16.04 5.54
C GLN A 21 -0.86 15.95 5.16
N VAL A 22 -0.39 14.70 5.06
CA VAL A 22 0.90 14.36 4.47
C VAL A 22 0.95 15.05 3.11
N ALA A 23 1.85 16.03 2.95
CA ALA A 23 2.01 16.73 1.69
C ALA A 23 2.28 15.69 0.59
N PRO A 24 1.69 15.82 -0.61
CA PRO A 24 1.70 14.77 -1.65
C PRO A 24 3.10 14.37 -2.17
N ASN A 25 4.17 15.00 -1.70
CA ASN A 25 5.56 14.74 -2.10
C ASN A 25 6.52 14.54 -0.91
N SER A 26 6.04 14.29 0.31
CA SER A 26 6.98 13.97 1.40
C SER A 26 7.56 12.57 1.21
N VAL A 27 8.88 12.47 1.13
CA VAL A 27 9.59 11.19 1.20
C VAL A 27 9.20 10.49 2.50
N VAL A 28 8.53 9.34 2.41
CA VAL A 28 8.16 8.54 3.57
C VAL A 28 9.40 7.78 4.05
N THR A 29 9.75 7.97 5.31
CA THR A 29 10.76 7.16 6.00
C THR A 29 10.04 6.27 7.02
N PRO A 30 9.97 4.95 6.79
CA PRO A 30 9.38 4.03 7.76
C PRO A 30 10.16 3.97 9.08
N PRO A 31 9.54 3.48 10.16
CA PRO A 31 10.23 3.17 11.41
C PRO A 31 11.42 2.22 11.19
N GLU A 32 12.46 2.34 12.02
CA GLU A 32 13.66 1.49 11.92
C GLU A 32 13.35 0.00 11.91
N LYS A 33 12.32 -0.43 12.66
CA LYS A 33 11.89 -1.83 12.70
C LYS A 33 11.36 -2.35 11.36
N VAL A 34 10.63 -1.50 10.61
CA VAL A 34 10.15 -1.81 9.26
C VAL A 34 11.35 -1.92 8.31
N LEU A 35 12.25 -0.92 8.34
CA LEU A 35 13.46 -0.91 7.51
C LEU A 35 14.37 -2.12 7.78
N PHE A 36 14.56 -2.47 9.05
CA PHE A 36 15.36 -3.63 9.46
C PHE A 36 14.74 -4.94 8.96
N THR A 37 13.42 -5.10 9.12
CA THR A 37 12.74 -6.32 8.66
C THR A 37 12.80 -6.45 7.13
N PHE A 38 12.55 -5.36 6.41
CA PHE A 38 12.69 -5.33 4.96
C PHE A 38 14.10 -5.71 4.49
N GLN A 39 15.15 -5.14 5.08
CA GLN A 39 16.53 -5.49 4.70
C GLN A 39 16.90 -6.93 5.05
N LYS A 40 16.33 -7.49 6.11
CA LYS A 40 16.51 -8.90 6.47
C LYS A 40 15.84 -9.83 5.45
N GLU A 41 14.63 -9.51 5.00
CA GLU A 41 13.88 -10.31 4.03
C GLU A 41 14.40 -10.15 2.59
N TYR A 42 14.84 -8.93 2.24
CA TYR A 42 15.30 -8.58 0.90
C TYR A 42 16.70 -7.92 0.94
N PRO A 43 17.77 -8.67 1.26
CA PRO A 43 19.11 -8.11 1.41
C PRO A 43 19.60 -7.35 0.18
N GLY A 44 20.07 -6.12 0.39
CA GLY A 44 20.64 -5.28 -0.66
C GLY A 44 19.60 -4.66 -1.61
N LYS A 45 18.30 -4.85 -1.35
CA LYS A 45 17.24 -4.16 -2.09
C LYS A 45 17.00 -2.78 -1.49
N VAL A 46 16.60 -1.85 -2.35
CA VAL A 46 16.20 -0.49 -1.96
C VAL A 46 14.75 -0.31 -2.36
N ALA A 47 13.91 0.08 -1.40
CA ALA A 47 12.50 0.34 -1.62
C ALA A 47 12.21 1.84 -1.68
N VAL A 48 11.27 2.20 -2.55
CA VAL A 48 10.55 3.47 -2.51
C VAL A 48 9.34 3.26 -1.60
N TRP A 49 9.22 4.10 -0.57
CA TRP A 49 8.22 3.91 0.47
C TRP A 49 7.02 4.83 0.30
N ALA A 50 5.83 4.30 0.56
CA ALA A 50 4.59 5.04 0.74
C ALA A 50 3.96 4.71 2.11
N LEU A 51 3.18 5.65 2.63
CA LEU A 51 2.37 5.50 3.83
C LEU A 51 0.91 5.42 3.40
N LYS A 52 0.20 4.39 3.83
CA LYS A 52 -1.23 4.23 3.62
C LYS A 52 -1.94 4.14 4.96
N TYR A 53 -3.11 4.76 5.03
CA TYR A 53 -4.08 4.54 6.07
C TYR A 53 -5.10 3.53 5.50
N VAL A 54 -5.46 2.54 6.30
CA VAL A 54 -6.36 1.45 5.93
C VAL A 54 -7.30 1.15 7.10
N GLY A 55 -8.28 0.27 6.86
CA GLY A 55 -9.36 0.00 7.82
C GLY A 55 -10.59 0.86 7.51
N ASP A 56 -11.73 0.53 8.11
CA ASP A 56 -12.99 1.24 7.84
C ASP A 56 -12.93 2.71 8.27
N ASP A 57 -12.10 3.03 9.28
CA ASP A 57 -11.92 4.35 9.86
C ASP A 57 -10.53 4.98 9.56
N ASP A 58 -9.75 4.40 8.64
CA ASP A 58 -8.38 4.85 8.30
C ASP A 58 -7.43 4.95 9.52
N ASP A 59 -7.64 4.12 10.54
CA ASP A 59 -6.88 4.14 11.80
C ASP A 59 -5.68 3.17 11.80
N GLU A 60 -5.60 2.28 10.83
CA GLU A 60 -4.46 1.39 10.65
C GLU A 60 -3.45 1.95 9.66
N ILE A 61 -2.18 1.95 10.04
CA ILE A 61 -1.08 2.40 9.17
C ILE A 61 -0.45 1.20 8.45
N ARG A 62 -0.13 1.40 7.17
CA ARG A 62 0.72 0.52 6.36
C ARG A 62 1.87 1.28 5.73
N TYR A 63 3.04 0.66 5.77
CA TYR A 63 4.23 1.09 5.03
C TYR A 63 4.41 0.18 3.82
N GLU A 64 4.28 0.74 2.63
CA GLU A 64 4.37 0.02 1.37
C GLU A 64 5.73 0.29 0.74
N GLY A 65 6.59 -0.72 0.73
CA GLY A 65 7.91 -0.65 0.10
C GLY A 65 7.87 -1.24 -1.31
N LYS A 66 7.89 -0.39 -2.33
CA LYS A 66 7.99 -0.79 -3.74
C LYS A 66 9.44 -0.93 -4.16
N PHE A 67 9.82 -2.08 -4.71
CA PHE A 67 11.20 -2.38 -5.09
C PHE A 67 11.26 -3.39 -6.23
N LYS A 68 12.47 -3.64 -6.74
CA LYS A 68 12.75 -4.65 -7.75
C LYS A 68 13.36 -5.91 -7.12
N THR A 69 12.63 -7.02 -7.15
CA THR A 69 13.18 -8.33 -6.73
C THR A 69 14.25 -8.80 -7.70
N ASN A 70 14.08 -8.53 -9.00
CA ASN A 70 15.10 -8.64 -10.03
C ASN A 70 14.92 -7.50 -11.07
N GLU A 71 15.77 -7.45 -12.10
CA GLU A 71 15.79 -6.35 -13.09
C GLU A 71 14.41 -6.01 -13.70
N ASN A 72 13.57 -7.03 -13.89
CA ASN A 72 12.31 -6.95 -14.63
C ASN A 72 11.08 -7.34 -13.80
N THR A 73 11.21 -7.44 -12.48
CA THR A 73 10.10 -7.81 -11.60
C THR A 73 9.97 -6.79 -10.48
N GLU A 74 8.91 -6.00 -10.57
CA GLU A 74 8.49 -5.13 -9.48
C GLU A 74 7.80 -5.95 -8.39
N SER A 75 7.95 -5.52 -7.15
CA SER A 75 7.33 -6.14 -5.99
C SER A 75 7.04 -5.08 -4.94
N LEU A 76 6.04 -5.34 -4.10
CA LEU A 76 5.60 -4.48 -3.02
C LEU A 76 5.56 -5.31 -1.74
N ALA A 77 6.30 -4.87 -0.72
CA ALA A 77 6.21 -5.43 0.61
C ALA A 77 5.44 -4.45 1.50
N VAL A 78 4.34 -4.92 2.08
CA VAL A 78 3.44 -4.11 2.91
C VAL A 78 3.65 -4.49 4.36
N TYR A 79 4.04 -3.53 5.20
CA TYR A 79 4.27 -3.75 6.63
C TYR A 79 3.31 -2.92 7.48
N ASP A 80 3.00 -3.41 8.68
CA ASP A 80 2.46 -2.55 9.73
C ASP A 80 3.56 -1.70 10.39
N ASN A 81 3.17 -0.84 11.34
CA ASN A 81 4.10 0.00 12.10
C ASN A 81 5.06 -0.78 13.02
N LEU A 82 4.79 -2.06 13.27
CA LEU A 82 5.64 -2.97 14.03
C LEU A 82 6.59 -3.77 13.14
N GLY A 83 6.60 -3.52 11.83
CA GLY A 83 7.44 -4.24 10.87
C GLY A 83 6.97 -5.67 10.60
N VAL A 84 5.71 -6.01 10.88
CA VAL A 84 5.14 -7.29 10.48
C VAL A 84 4.70 -7.20 9.03
N LEU A 85 5.17 -8.14 8.19
CA LEU A 85 4.74 -8.24 6.80
C LEU A 85 3.26 -8.61 6.75
N LYS A 86 2.45 -7.74 6.15
CA LYS A 86 0.99 -7.87 5.99
C LYS A 86 0.61 -8.43 4.63
N ALA A 87 1.37 -8.08 3.61
CA ALA A 87 1.23 -8.63 2.28
C ALA A 87 2.54 -8.52 1.51
N PHE A 88 2.75 -9.47 0.60
CA PHE A 88 3.76 -9.38 -0.44
C PHE A 88 3.09 -9.52 -1.80
N GLU A 89 3.29 -8.52 -2.65
CA GLU A 89 2.85 -8.51 -4.02
C GLU A 89 4.06 -8.63 -4.94
N THR A 90 3.94 -9.46 -5.97
CA THR A 90 4.99 -9.59 -6.98
C THR A 90 4.40 -9.67 -8.38
N GLN A 91 5.02 -8.93 -9.29
CA GLN A 91 4.64 -8.91 -10.68
C GLN A 91 4.81 -10.31 -11.30
N ILE A 92 3.81 -10.74 -12.05
CA ILE A 92 3.81 -12.00 -12.80
C ILE A 92 3.33 -11.75 -14.23
N PRO A 93 3.68 -12.59 -15.21
CA PRO A 93 3.10 -12.48 -16.54
C PRO A 93 1.62 -12.91 -16.53
N LEU A 94 0.80 -12.34 -17.41
CA LEU A 94 -0.62 -12.67 -17.58
C LEU A 94 -0.89 -14.19 -17.70
N SER A 95 0.03 -14.92 -18.34
CA SER A 95 -0.06 -16.37 -18.53
C SER A 95 0.03 -17.18 -17.23
N LYS A 96 0.45 -16.58 -16.12
CA LYS A 96 0.51 -17.20 -14.79
C LYS A 96 -0.77 -17.01 -13.97
N LEU A 97 -1.73 -16.22 -14.47
CA LEU A 97 -3.06 -16.16 -13.86
C LEU A 97 -3.81 -17.49 -14.05
N PRO A 98 -4.72 -17.85 -13.14
CA PRO A 98 -5.65 -18.94 -13.38
C PRO A 98 -6.46 -18.71 -14.67
N GLN A 99 -6.74 -19.77 -15.42
CA GLN A 99 -7.41 -19.69 -16.73
C GLN A 99 -8.78 -18.97 -16.66
N LYS A 100 -9.49 -19.10 -15.54
CA LYS A 100 -10.75 -18.41 -15.28
C LYS A 100 -10.58 -16.88 -15.26
N ALA A 101 -9.54 -16.37 -14.61
CA ALA A 101 -9.21 -14.95 -14.58
C ALA A 101 -8.80 -14.44 -15.97
N GLN A 102 -7.94 -15.19 -16.69
CA GLN A 102 -7.56 -14.85 -18.06
C GLN A 102 -8.80 -14.72 -18.99
N SER A 103 -9.74 -15.65 -18.86
CA SER A 103 -10.99 -15.65 -19.63
C SER A 103 -11.88 -14.46 -19.26
N TYR A 104 -11.98 -14.14 -17.97
CA TYR A 104 -12.71 -12.97 -17.49
C TYR A 104 -12.12 -11.67 -18.05
N LEU A 105 -10.79 -11.51 -17.99
CA LEU A 105 -10.12 -10.30 -18.48
C LEU A 105 -10.35 -10.10 -19.98
N LYS A 106 -10.15 -11.16 -20.77
CA LYS A 106 -10.38 -11.13 -22.23
C LYS A 106 -11.81 -10.77 -22.61
N LYS A 107 -12.79 -11.16 -21.80
CA LYS A 107 -14.21 -10.87 -22.03
C LYS A 107 -14.57 -9.43 -21.68
N ASN A 108 -13.98 -8.88 -20.62
CA ASN A 108 -14.45 -7.62 -20.02
C ASN A 108 -13.58 -6.40 -20.34
N TYR A 109 -12.34 -6.60 -20.78
CA TYR A 109 -11.39 -5.52 -21.05
C TYR A 109 -10.66 -5.75 -22.37
N PRO A 110 -10.32 -4.67 -23.11
CA PRO A 110 -9.46 -4.80 -24.28
C PRO A 110 -8.04 -5.16 -23.83
N ALA A 111 -7.30 -5.91 -24.65
CA ALA A 111 -5.97 -6.40 -24.28
C ALA A 111 -4.98 -5.27 -23.93
N ASN A 112 -5.14 -4.10 -24.55
CA ASN A 112 -4.32 -2.92 -24.29
C ASN A 112 -4.77 -2.10 -23.07
N ALA A 113 -5.78 -2.51 -22.31
CA ALA A 113 -6.13 -1.89 -21.03
C ALA A 113 -5.29 -2.43 -19.87
N ILE A 114 -4.75 -3.65 -20.00
CA ILE A 114 -3.94 -4.28 -18.94
C ILE A 114 -2.59 -3.56 -18.87
N ARG A 115 -2.21 -3.14 -17.66
CA ARG A 115 -0.96 -2.43 -17.39
C ARG A 115 -0.02 -3.26 -16.52
N GLU A 116 -0.59 -3.97 -15.56
CA GLU A 116 0.17 -4.84 -14.65
C GLU A 116 -0.65 -6.05 -14.25
N VAL A 117 0.07 -7.09 -13.83
CA VAL A 117 -0.49 -8.32 -13.30
C VAL A 117 0.40 -8.74 -12.14
N ALA A 118 -0.19 -8.99 -10.99
CA ALA A 118 0.52 -9.39 -9.80
C ALA A 118 -0.18 -10.54 -9.09
N VAL A 119 0.61 -11.27 -8.31
CA VAL A 119 0.10 -12.17 -7.27
C VAL A 119 0.38 -11.53 -5.92
N VAL A 120 -0.63 -11.53 -5.06
CA VAL A 120 -0.55 -11.04 -3.69
C VAL A 120 -0.70 -12.22 -2.74
N VAL A 121 0.17 -12.29 -1.74
CA VAL A 121 0.05 -13.23 -0.62
C VAL A 121 -0.01 -12.43 0.67
N ASP A 122 -1.10 -12.57 1.41
CA ASP A 122 -1.28 -11.91 2.71
C ASP A 122 -0.60 -12.69 3.86
N ASP A 123 -0.60 -12.08 5.05
CA ASP A 123 -0.06 -12.66 6.28
C ASP A 123 -0.81 -13.89 6.81
N LYS A 124 -1.96 -14.23 6.21
CA LYS A 124 -2.74 -15.45 6.46
C LYS A 124 -2.50 -16.50 5.37
N ASN A 125 -1.53 -16.28 4.48
CA ASN A 125 -1.24 -17.10 3.30
C ASN A 125 -2.42 -17.22 2.31
N LYS A 126 -3.34 -16.24 2.30
CA LYS A 126 -4.35 -16.13 1.25
C LYS A 126 -3.68 -15.56 0.00
N THR A 127 -3.85 -16.26 -1.12
CA THR A 127 -3.43 -15.79 -2.43
C THR A 127 -4.57 -15.11 -3.15
N THR A 128 -4.31 -13.92 -3.69
CA THR A 128 -5.16 -13.24 -4.67
C THR A 128 -4.30 -12.87 -5.89
N TYR A 129 -4.97 -12.58 -6.99
CA TYR A 129 -4.34 -12.03 -8.18
C TYR A 129 -4.93 -10.66 -8.46
N GLU A 130 -4.09 -9.68 -8.71
CA GLU A 130 -4.49 -8.31 -8.96
C GLU A 130 -4.04 -7.91 -10.36
N VAL A 131 -4.93 -7.28 -11.11
CA VAL A 131 -4.69 -6.88 -12.48
C VAL A 131 -5.03 -5.41 -12.61
N GLY A 132 -3.99 -4.59 -12.74
CA GLY A 132 -4.12 -3.17 -13.02
C GLY A 132 -4.62 -2.94 -14.44
N VAL A 133 -5.80 -2.33 -14.55
CA VAL A 133 -6.46 -2.00 -15.82
C VAL A 133 -6.75 -0.51 -15.92
N GLU A 134 -6.49 0.07 -17.08
CA GLU A 134 -6.98 1.39 -17.43
C GLU A 134 -8.39 1.29 -18.04
N LYS A 135 -9.33 2.01 -17.45
CA LYS A 135 -10.71 2.11 -17.93
C LYS A 135 -11.23 3.52 -17.67
N ASP A 136 -11.84 4.15 -18.68
CA ASP A 136 -12.44 5.49 -18.54
C ASP A 136 -11.47 6.53 -17.96
N SER A 137 -10.20 6.49 -18.42
CA SER A 137 -9.09 7.35 -17.95
C SER A 137 -8.75 7.23 -16.46
N LYS A 138 -9.15 6.12 -15.83
CA LYS A 138 -8.85 5.79 -14.44
C LYS A 138 -8.13 4.45 -14.37
N PHE A 139 -7.34 4.28 -13.31
CA PHE A 139 -6.66 3.03 -13.01
C PHE A 139 -7.46 2.23 -11.99
N TYR A 140 -7.58 0.92 -12.20
CA TYR A 140 -8.27 0.01 -11.29
C TYR A 140 -7.48 -1.27 -11.10
N ASP A 141 -7.56 -1.83 -9.91
CA ASP A 141 -7.19 -3.23 -9.68
C ASP A 141 -8.42 -4.10 -9.81
N VAL A 142 -8.37 -5.04 -10.75
CA VAL A 142 -9.32 -6.15 -10.83
C VAL A 142 -8.75 -7.31 -10.03
N VAL A 143 -9.42 -7.65 -8.93
CA VAL A 143 -8.96 -8.64 -7.97
C VAL A 143 -9.66 -9.97 -8.20
N PHE A 144 -8.88 -11.05 -8.20
CA PHE A 144 -9.34 -12.42 -8.33
C PHE A 144 -8.89 -13.27 -7.15
N ASP A 145 -9.72 -14.23 -6.76
CA ASP A 145 -9.34 -15.28 -5.82
C ASP A 145 -8.27 -16.21 -6.40
N LYS A 146 -7.71 -17.09 -5.55
CA LYS A 146 -6.68 -18.08 -5.94
C LYS A 146 -7.06 -19.01 -7.11
N ASN A 147 -8.36 -19.18 -7.37
CA ASN A 147 -8.88 -20.03 -8.46
C ASN A 147 -9.26 -19.19 -9.70
N GLY A 148 -9.02 -17.88 -9.68
CA GLY A 148 -9.36 -16.93 -10.74
C GLY A 148 -10.83 -16.53 -10.77
N GLY A 149 -11.58 -16.75 -9.69
CA GLY A 149 -12.90 -16.15 -9.51
C GLY A 149 -12.76 -14.65 -9.30
N PHE A 150 -13.51 -13.85 -10.05
CA PHE A 150 -13.59 -12.41 -9.82
C PHE A 150 -14.11 -12.14 -8.40
N ASP A 151 -13.44 -11.25 -7.68
CA ASP A 151 -13.79 -10.84 -6.32
C ASP A 151 -14.31 -9.40 -6.32
N VAL A 152 -13.46 -8.45 -6.68
CA VAL A 152 -13.78 -7.01 -6.65
C VAL A 152 -12.99 -6.24 -7.70
N ILE A 153 -13.45 -5.02 -8.02
CA ILE A 153 -12.67 -4.02 -8.74
C ILE A 153 -12.54 -2.78 -7.87
N VAL A 154 -11.32 -2.29 -7.68
CA VAL A 154 -11.02 -1.12 -6.82
C VAL A 154 -10.37 -0.05 -7.68
N GLN A 155 -10.92 1.16 -7.67
CA GLN A 155 -10.26 2.31 -8.33
C GLN A 155 -9.04 2.72 -7.49
N LYS A 156 -7.91 2.97 -8.15
CA LYS A 156 -6.74 3.60 -7.50
C LYS A 156 -6.73 5.09 -7.82
N ASP A 157 -6.22 5.86 -6.87
CA ASP A 157 -6.03 7.30 -6.96
C ASP A 157 -4.66 7.68 -7.53
#